data_AF-A0A653TNT6-F1
#
_entry.id   AF-A0A653TNT6-F1
#
_cell.length_a   1.000
_cell.length_b   1.000
_cell.length_c   1.000
_cell.angle_alpha   90.00
_cell.angle_beta   90.00
_cell.angle_gamma   90.00
#
_symmetry.space_group_name_H-M   'P 1'
#
loop_
_entity.id
_entity.type
_entity.pdbx_description
1 polymer ?
#
loop_
_entity_poly.entity_id
_entity_poly.type
_entity_poly.pdbx_seq_one_letter_code
_entity_poly.pdbx_strand_id
1 'polypeptide(L)' 'MSSWKRTEVRHGREYQVQPISAASAQKEYICPGCGGTVLPGTAHVVVWRADGVLGDAADLASRRHWHNHCWSIA' A
#
# COMPACT_ATOMS: atom_id res chain seq x y z
N MET A 1 -5.46 14.66 -10.93
CA MET A 1 -4.17 14.45 -10.25
C MET A 1 -3.88 12.96 -10.29
N SER A 2 -3.17 12.51 -11.31
CA SER A 2 -2.97 11.08 -11.59
C SER A 2 -2.23 10.43 -10.43
N SER A 3 -2.92 9.55 -9.72
CA SER A 3 -2.31 8.69 -8.71
C SER A 3 -1.46 7.68 -9.48
N TRP A 4 -0.16 7.95 -9.57
CA TRP A 4 0.81 7.06 -10.21
C TRP A 4 0.91 5.78 -9.38
N LYS A 5 0.19 4.74 -9.80
CA LYS A 5 0.38 3.38 -9.29
C LYS A 5 1.57 2.76 -10.04
N ARG A 6 2.42 2.04 -9.32
CA ARG A 6 3.54 1.29 -9.90
C ARG A 6 3.42 -0.18 -9.51
N THR A 7 3.90 -1.06 -10.39
CA THR A 7 4.03 -2.49 -10.10
C THR A 7 5.42 -2.76 -9.54
N GLU A 8 5.51 -3.51 -8.44
CA GLU A 8 6.75 -4.02 -7.88
C GLU A 8 6.68 -5.54 -7.75
N VAL A 9 7.77 -6.24 -8.08
CA VAL A 9 7.87 -7.70 -7.85
C VAL A 9 8.64 -7.95 -6.57
N ARG A 10 8.05 -8.70 -5.64
CA ARG A 10 8.70 -9.13 -4.38
C ARG A 10 8.45 -10.59 -4.09
N HIS A 11 9.52 -11.31 -3.77
CA HIS A 11 9.48 -12.76 -3.50
C HIS A 11 8.73 -13.55 -4.60
N GLY A 12 8.93 -13.17 -5.86
CA GLY A 12 8.27 -13.81 -7.01
C GLY A 12 6.78 -13.49 -7.18
N ARG A 13 6.25 -12.49 -6.47
CA ARG A 13 4.85 -12.05 -6.58
C ARG A 13 4.78 -10.59 -7.01
N GLU A 14 3.80 -10.24 -7.83
CA GLU A 14 3.55 -8.87 -8.25
C GLU A 14 2.66 -8.13 -7.26
N TYR A 15 3.02 -6.89 -6.97
CA TYR A 15 2.29 -6.00 -6.08
C TYR A 15 2.04 -4.67 -6.79
N GLN A 16 0.83 -4.16 -6.67
CA GLN A 16 0.53 -2.77 -6.98
C GLN A 16 0.87 -1.92 -5.76
N VAL A 17 1.60 -0.84 -6.00
CA VAL A 17 2.03 0.12 -4.98
C VAL A 17 1.52 1.49 -5.38
N GLN A 18 0.69 2.07 -4.52
CA GLN A 18 0.10 3.38 -4.72
C GLN A 18 0.55 4.34 -3.61
N PRO A 19 1.28 5.41 -3.94
CA PRO A 19 1.60 6.46 -2.99
C PRO A 19 0.35 7.23 -2.56
N ILE A 20 0.21 7.46 -1.25
CA ILE A 20 -0.80 8.29 -0.64
C ILE A 20 -0.12 9.52 -0.04
N SER A 21 -0.57 10.70 -0.45
CA SER A 21 -0.07 11.96 0.10
C SER A 21 -0.58 12.16 1.53
N ALA A 22 0.15 12.95 2.31
CA ALA A 22 -0.29 13.40 3.64
C ALA A 22 -1.71 13.97 3.63
N ALA A 23 -2.03 14.79 2.63
CA ALA A 23 -3.34 15.39 2.47
C ALA A 23 -4.46 14.37 2.17
N SER A 24 -4.16 13.21 1.60
CA SER A 24 -5.13 12.14 1.36
C SER A 24 -5.19 11.11 2.49
N ALA A 25 -4.22 11.13 3.41
CA ALA A 25 -4.17 10.25 4.57
C ALA A 25 -5.10 10.77 5.68
N GLN A 26 -6.40 10.50 5.56
CA GLN A 26 -7.43 11.02 6.48
C GLN A 26 -7.83 10.02 7.57
N LYS A 27 -7.26 8.81 7.57
CA LYS A 27 -7.61 7.72 8.49
C LYS A 27 -6.37 7.04 9.03
N GLU A 28 -6.50 6.49 10.23
CA GLU A 28 -5.50 5.64 10.86
C GLU A 28 -5.52 4.22 10.28
N TYR A 29 -4.33 3.65 10.08
CA TYR A 29 -4.16 2.28 9.64
C TYR A 29 -2.98 1.61 10.36
N ILE A 30 -2.98 0.29 10.45
CA ILE A 30 -1.86 -0.47 11.03
C ILE A 30 -0.89 -0.91 9.93
N CYS A 31 0.38 -0.57 10.08
CA CYS A 31 1.45 -0.96 9.17
C CYS A 31 1.88 -2.42 9.41
N PRO A 32 1.75 -3.33 8.43
CA PRO A 32 2.12 -4.73 8.62
C PRO A 32 3.61 -4.95 8.90
N GLY A 33 4.49 -4.09 8.36
CA GLY A 33 5.94 -4.26 8.51
C GLY A 33 6.49 -3.97 9.90
N CYS A 34 5.83 -3.11 10.68
CA CYS A 34 6.31 -2.73 12.03
C CYS A 34 5.25 -2.88 13.13
N GLY A 35 4.00 -3.18 12.77
CA GLY A 35 2.86 -3.19 13.70
C GLY A 35 2.40 -1.81 14.20
N GLY A 36 3.12 -0.73 13.86
CA GLY A 36 2.79 0.63 14.27
C GLY A 36 1.67 1.28 13.46
N THR A 37 1.07 2.32 14.03
CA THR A 37 -0.03 3.07 13.41
C THR A 37 0.49 4.11 12.41
N VAL A 38 -0.02 4.07 11.18
CA VAL A 38 0.08 5.15 10.20
C VAL A 38 -0.99 6.19 10.55
N LEU A 39 -0.57 7.33 11.10
CA LEU A 39 -1.48 8.39 11.54
C LEU A 39 -2.04 9.20 10.35
N PRO A 40 -3.19 9.87 10.51
CA PRO A 40 -3.69 10.81 9.52
C PRO A 40 -2.67 11.93 9.30
N GLY A 41 -2.57 12.45 8.08
CA GLY A 41 -1.53 13.38 7.68
C GLY A 41 -0.18 12.72 7.36
N THR A 42 -0.02 11.41 7.54
CA THR A 42 1.24 10.72 7.22
C THR A 42 1.25 10.26 5.76
N ALA A 43 2.20 10.74 4.98
CA ALA A 43 2.42 10.21 3.63
C ALA A 43 2.92 8.76 3.71
N HIS A 44 2.28 7.86 2.97
CA HIS A 44 2.51 6.42 3.06
C HIS A 44 2.17 5.73 1.73
N VAL A 45 2.34 4.41 1.64
CA VAL A 45 1.95 3.64 0.45
C VAL A 45 0.87 2.63 0.78
N VAL A 46 -0.01 2.42 -0.17
CA VAL A 46 -1.00 1.36 -0.15
C VAL A 46 -0.55 0.27 -1.11
N VAL A 47 -0.54 -0.96 -0.62
CA VAL A 47 -0.01 -2.10 -1.35
C VAL A 47 -1.06 -3.21 -1.38
N TRP A 48 -1.26 -3.79 -2.55
CA TRP A 48 -2.08 -4.98 -2.73
C TRP A 48 -1.45 -5.88 -3.79
N ARG A 49 -1.86 -7.14 -3.81
CA ARG A 49 -1.40 -8.12 -4.80
C ARG A 49 -1.91 -7.72 -6.19
N ALA A 50 -1.06 -7.85 -7.20
CA ALA A 50 -1.44 -7.64 -8.60
C ALA A 50 -1.71 -8.96 -9.34
N ASP A 51 -1.45 -10.09 -8.68
CA ASP A 51 -1.49 -11.44 -9.24
C ASP A 51 -2.77 -12.23 -8.86
N GLY A 52 -3.82 -11.55 -8.40
CA GLY A 52 -5.05 -12.20 -7.94
C GLY A 52 -5.89 -12.74 -9.10
N VAL A 53 -6.12 -14.04 -9.08
CA VAL A 53 -6.99 -14.78 -10.02
C VAL A 53 -8.46 -14.33 -9.94
N LEU A 54 -8.85 -13.66 -8.85
CA LEU A 54 -10.21 -13.18 -8.56
C LEU A 54 -10.50 -11.77 -9.11
N GLY A 55 -9.51 -11.10 -9.72
CA GLY A 55 -9.64 -9.78 -10.33
C GLY A 55 -9.39 -8.59 -9.39
N ASP A 56 -9.06 -7.44 -9.99
CA ASP A 56 -8.59 -6.22 -9.32
C ASP A 56 -9.42 -5.79 -8.10
N ALA A 57 -10.73 -6.02 -8.11
CA ALA A 57 -11.64 -5.60 -7.04
C ALA A 57 -11.44 -6.37 -5.73
N ALA A 58 -11.16 -7.66 -5.79
CA ALA A 58 -10.90 -8.48 -4.61
C ALA A 58 -9.52 -8.17 -4.00
N ASP A 59 -8.54 -7.89 -4.85
CA ASP A 59 -7.21 -7.50 -4.41
C ASP A 59 -7.21 -6.09 -3.80
N LEU A 60 -7.99 -5.16 -4.36
CA LEU A 60 -8.22 -3.83 -3.80
C LEU A 60 -8.88 -3.86 -2.42
N ALA A 61 -9.78 -4.82 -2.16
CA ALA A 61 -10.38 -5.01 -0.83
C ALA A 61 -9.36 -5.49 0.21
N SER A 62 -8.28 -6.14 -0.24
CA SER A 62 -7.21 -6.69 0.59
C SER A 62 -6.05 -5.72 0.81
N ARG A 63 -6.19 -4.46 0.37
CA ARG A 63 -5.12 -3.46 0.40
C ARG A 63 -4.61 -3.21 1.81
N ARG A 64 -3.30 -3.15 1.94
CA ARG A 64 -2.61 -2.89 3.21
C ARG A 64 -1.89 -1.56 3.14
N HIS A 65 -1.94 -0.82 4.23
CA HIS A 65 -1.29 0.49 4.35
C HIS A 65 0.07 0.30 5.02
N TRP A 66 1.12 0.82 4.40
CA TRP A 66 2.50 0.69 4.87
C TRP A 66 3.15 2.05 4.97
N HIS A 67 3.96 2.27 5.99
CA HIS A 67 4.93 3.37 5.95
C HIS A 67 5.84 3.21 4.72
N ASN A 68 6.23 4.32 4.10
CA ASN A 68 7.14 4.32 2.95
C ASN A 68 8.42 3.53 3.24
N HIS A 69 9.03 3.76 4.41
CA HIS A 69 10.23 3.05 4.83
C HIS A 69 9.98 1.56 5.06
N CYS A 70 8.91 1.22 5.81
CA CYS A 70 8.57 -0.18 6.09
C CYS A 70 8.32 -0.96 4.80
N TRP A 71 7.63 -0.39 3.81
CA TRP A 71 7.52 -1.04 2.51
C TRP A 71 8.90 -1.17 1.86
N SER A 72 9.75 -0.14 1.84
CA SER A 72 11.06 -0.23 1.18
C SER A 72 11.96 -1.37 1.67
N ILE A 73 11.82 -1.82 2.92
CA ILE A 73 12.69 -2.84 3.54
C ILE A 73 12.00 -4.21 3.74
N ALA A 74 10.72 -4.32 3.39
CA ALA A 74 9.92 -5.53 3.56
C ALA A 74 10.26 -6.68 2.60
#